data_AF-A0A8T5MQS6-F1
#
_entry.id   AF-A0A8T5MQS6-F1
#
_cell.length_a   1.000
_cell.length_b   1.000
_cell.length_c   1.000
_cell.angle_alpha   90.00
_cell.angle_beta   90.00
_cell.angle_gamma   90.00
#
_symmetry.space_group_name_H-M   'P 1'
#
loop_
_entity.id
_entity.type
_entity.pdbx_description
1 polymer ?
#
loop_
_entity_poly.entity_id
_entity_poly.type
_entity_poly.pdbx_seq_one_letter_code
_entity_poly.pdbx_strand_id
1 'polypeptide(L)'
;MGIGDWVKGMFGKEEEPQEPMRSCDRCGFEFPEMSLLISGDNQLCGECNDKRKKDIAEAEFRRKQALTTQRMKFYCYECKFHFSRKKDFPIRLCPNCGSENFVEEGRLL
;
A
#
# COMPACT_ATOMS: atom_id res chain seq x y z
N MET A 1 -61.19 -5.98 55.43
CA MET A 1 -60.21 -4.88 55.32
C MET A 1 -58.90 -5.52 54.88
N GLY A 2 -58.32 -5.30 53.72
CA GLY A 2 -58.55 -4.37 52.63
C GLY A 2 -57.19 -4.19 51.92
N ILE A 3 -57.22 -4.14 50.58
CA ILE A 3 -56.27 -3.43 49.69
C ILE A 3 -54.83 -4.00 49.74
N GLY A 4 -54.36 -4.71 48.73
CA GLY A 4 -54.13 -4.12 47.41
C GLY A 4 -52.78 -3.40 47.42
N ASP A 5 -51.92 -3.81 46.50
CA ASP A 5 -51.25 -2.87 45.60
C ASP A 5 -49.71 -2.69 45.61
N TRP A 6 -49.14 -3.19 44.52
CA TRP A 6 -48.19 -2.56 43.59
C TRP A 6 -46.68 -2.78 43.75
N VAL A 7 -46.20 -3.57 42.79
CA VAL A 7 -44.86 -3.55 42.20
C VAL A 7 -44.49 -2.12 41.78
N LYS A 8 -43.44 -1.57 42.37
CA LYS A 8 -42.60 -0.49 41.81
C LYS A 8 -41.16 -0.87 42.18
N GLY A 9 -40.33 -1.35 41.27
CA GLY A 9 -40.02 -0.69 40.00
C GLY A 9 -38.72 0.08 40.21
N MET A 10 -37.58 -0.62 40.09
CA MET A 10 -36.28 -0.01 39.84
C MET A 10 -35.49 -0.95 38.93
N PHE A 11 -35.89 -1.00 37.66
CA PHE A 11 -34.94 -1.31 36.61
C PHE A 11 -33.97 -0.12 36.59
N GLY A 12 -32.86 -0.25 37.31
CA GLY A 12 -31.66 0.49 36.95
C GLY A 12 -31.37 0.12 35.52
N LYS A 13 -31.48 1.09 34.60
CA LYS A 13 -30.94 0.92 33.26
C LYS A 13 -29.46 0.63 33.46
N GLU A 14 -29.04 -0.60 33.17
CA GLU A 14 -27.66 -0.84 32.80
C GLU A 14 -27.41 0.07 31.60
N GLU A 15 -26.80 1.24 31.83
CA GLU A 15 -26.19 2.01 30.76
C GLU A 15 -25.05 1.14 30.23
N GLU A 16 -25.36 0.42 29.15
CA GLU A 16 -24.37 -0.21 28.27
C GLU A 16 -23.24 0.81 28.04
N PRO A 17 -21.96 0.47 28.29
CA PRO A 17 -20.87 1.41 28.11
C PRO A 17 -20.93 1.95 26.68
N GLN A 18 -21.32 3.22 26.52
CA GLN A 18 -21.27 3.85 25.21
C GLN A 18 -19.80 3.97 24.83
N GLU A 19 -19.33 3.05 24.00
CA GLU A 19 -17.97 3.11 23.49
C GLU A 19 -17.80 4.46 22.76
N PRO A 20 -16.76 5.24 23.10
CA PRO A 20 -16.54 6.52 22.45
C PRO A 20 -16.38 6.30 20.94
N MET A 21 -17.19 7.00 20.16
CA MET A 21 -17.10 6.97 18.70
C MET A 21 -16.00 7.93 18.22
N ARG A 22 -15.28 7.51 17.19
CA ARG A 22 -14.23 8.31 16.52
C ARG A 22 -14.57 8.45 15.05
N SER A 23 -14.26 9.60 14.48
CA SER A 23 -14.45 9.87 13.05
C SER A 23 -13.18 9.53 12.26
N CYS A 24 -13.34 8.90 11.10
CA CYS A 24 -12.25 8.74 10.13
C CYS A 24 -11.81 10.10 9.59
N ASP A 25 -10.53 10.44 9.68
CA ASP A 25 -9.99 11.71 9.15
C ASP A 25 -10.14 11.85 7.63
N ARG A 26 -10.31 10.72 6.91
CA ARG A 26 -10.40 10.70 5.44
C ARG A 26 -11.82 10.76 4.90
N CYS A 27 -12.78 10.11 5.55
CA CYS A 27 -14.16 10.02 5.06
C CYS A 27 -15.21 10.56 6.03
N GLY A 28 -14.83 10.94 7.25
CA GLY A 28 -15.74 11.42 8.29
C GLY A 28 -16.64 10.35 8.90
N PHE A 29 -16.52 9.08 8.50
CA PHE A 29 -17.33 8.00 9.05
C PHE A 29 -17.01 7.77 10.52
N GLU A 30 -18.04 7.76 11.38
CA GLU A 30 -17.92 7.50 12.80
C GLU A 30 -17.97 5.99 13.08
N PHE A 31 -17.03 5.49 13.88
CA PHE A 31 -16.94 4.09 14.25
C PHE A 31 -16.46 3.95 15.71
N PRO A 32 -16.72 2.80 16.37
CA PRO A 32 -16.26 2.57 17.74
C PRO A 32 -14.73 2.63 17.83
N GLU A 33 -14.17 3.20 18.89
CA GLU A 33 -12.71 3.35 19.06
C GLU A 33 -11.92 2.04 18.87
N MET A 34 -12.51 0.88 19.19
CA MET A 34 -11.87 -0.43 18.94
C MET A 34 -11.60 -0.73 17.46
N SER A 35 -12.31 -0.08 16.54
CA SER A 35 -12.11 -0.21 15.08
C SER A 35 -11.12 0.81 14.52
N LEU A 36 -10.42 1.53 15.39
CA LEU A 36 -9.45 2.54 15.01
C LEU A 36 -8.15 1.92 14.47
N LEU A 37 -7.82 2.28 13.23
CA LEU A 37 -6.52 2.00 12.65
C LEU A 37 -5.70 3.28 12.60
N ILE A 38 -4.70 3.36 13.46
CA ILE A 38 -3.73 4.45 13.47
C ILE A 38 -2.72 4.21 12.34
N SER A 39 -2.56 5.20 11.48
CA SER A 39 -1.52 5.18 10.46
C SER A 39 -0.79 6.52 10.41
N GLY A 40 0.42 6.55 10.97
CA GLY A 40 1.11 7.82 11.18
C GLY A 40 0.26 8.66 12.13
N ASP A 41 -0.01 9.90 11.74
CA ASP A 41 -0.78 10.86 12.54
C ASP A 41 -2.30 10.84 12.26
N ASN A 42 -2.77 10.00 11.33
CA ASN A 42 -4.17 9.95 10.93
C ASN A 42 -4.92 8.75 11.54
N GLN A 43 -6.14 8.99 11.99
CA GLN A 43 -7.14 8.01 12.41
C GLN A 43 -8.01 7.60 11.20
N LEU A 44 -7.95 6.33 10.81
CA LEU A 44 -8.67 5.83 9.64
C LEU A 44 -9.57 4.65 9.99
N CYS A 45 -10.73 4.59 9.32
CA CYS A 45 -11.52 3.36 9.28
C CYS A 45 -10.82 2.27 8.45
N GLY A 46 -11.25 1.03 8.64
CA GLY A 46 -10.73 -0.15 7.93
C GLY A 46 -10.63 0.04 6.41
N GLU A 47 -11.73 0.45 5.78
CA GLU A 47 -11.79 0.64 4.33
C GLU A 47 -10.83 1.73 3.83
N CYS A 48 -10.73 2.86 4.54
CA CYS A 48 -9.84 3.95 4.17
C CYS A 48 -8.36 3.57 4.31
N ASN A 49 -8.03 2.79 5.34
CA ASN A 49 -6.70 2.26 5.54
C ASN A 49 -6.32 1.26 4.44
N ASP A 50 -7.23 0.36 4.06
CA ASP A 50 -6.97 -0.62 3.00
C ASP A 50 -6.84 0.03 1.63
N LYS A 51 -7.66 1.04 1.33
CA LYS A 51 -7.48 1.87 0.14
C LYS A 51 -6.10 2.53 0.14
N ARG A 52 -5.67 3.11 1.27
CA ARG A 52 -4.33 3.73 1.38
C ARG A 52 -3.21 2.72 1.12
N LYS A 53 -3.31 1.50 1.66
CA LYS A 53 -2.32 0.43 1.40
C LYS A 53 -2.23 0.10 -0.08
N LYS A 54 -3.37 -0.02 -0.77
CA LYS A 54 -3.41 -0.25 -2.22
C LYS A 54 -2.78 0.91 -2.99
N ASP A 55 -3.12 2.15 -2.65
CA ASP A 55 -2.56 3.36 -3.26
C ASP A 55 -1.02 3.40 -3.11
N ILE A 56 -0.51 3.08 -1.92
CA ILE A 56 0.94 3.01 -1.64
C ILE A 56 1.60 1.92 -2.49
N ALA A 57 1.04 0.70 -2.48
CA ALA A 57 1.59 -0.42 -3.24
C ALA A 57 1.63 -0.13 -4.74
N GLU A 58 0.58 0.50 -5.28
CA GLU A 58 0.54 0.91 -6.68
C GLU A 58 1.58 2.01 -6.98
N ALA A 59 1.72 3.00 -6.11
CA ALA A 59 2.73 4.05 -6.27
C ALA A 59 4.15 3.47 -6.24
N GLU A 60 4.44 2.53 -5.34
CA GLU A 60 5.72 1.82 -5.31
C GLU A 60 5.96 1.00 -6.57
N PHE A 61 4.94 0.30 -7.07
CA PHE A 61 5.03 -0.46 -8.30
C PHE A 61 5.33 0.44 -9.50
N ARG A 62 4.61 1.57 -9.64
CA ARG A 62 4.88 2.58 -10.68
C ARG A 62 6.29 3.15 -10.57
N ARG A 63 6.77 3.45 -9.36
CA ARG A 63 8.16 3.90 -9.13
C ARG A 63 9.18 2.85 -9.57
N LYS A 64 8.98 1.58 -9.21
CA LYS A 64 9.85 0.47 -9.64
C LYS A 64 9.86 0.31 -11.17
N GLN A 65 8.70 0.45 -11.81
CA GLN A 65 8.63 0.44 -13.28
C GLN A 65 9.39 1.62 -13.90
N ALA A 66 9.25 2.83 -13.36
CA ALA A 66 9.98 4.01 -13.84
C ALA A 66 11.51 3.86 -13.67
N LEU A 67 11.98 3.19 -12.61
CA LEU A 67 13.40 2.84 -12.47
C LEU A 67 13.83 1.71 -13.43
N THR A 68 12.89 0.89 -13.89
CA THR A 68 13.13 -0.19 -14.85
C THR A 68 13.21 0.34 -16.28
N THR A 69 12.45 1.38 -16.65
CA THR A 69 12.58 2.06 -17.94
C THR A 69 13.91 2.80 -18.11
N GLN A 70 14.64 3.08 -17.02
CA GLN A 70 16.02 3.56 -17.07
C GLN A 70 17.06 2.46 -17.33
N ARG A 71 16.61 1.21 -17.55
CA ARG A 71 17.50 0.10 -17.89
C ARG A 71 17.56 -0.06 -19.40
N MET A 72 18.75 0.14 -19.96
CA MET A 72 19.05 -0.13 -21.36
C MET A 72 19.25 -1.63 -21.51
N LYS A 73 18.67 -2.19 -22.56
CA LYS A 73 18.81 -3.60 -22.93
C LYS A 73 19.94 -3.73 -23.94
N PHE A 74 20.63 -4.85 -23.90
CA PHE A 74 21.75 -5.13 -24.78
C PHE A 74 21.73 -6.58 -25.23
N TYR A 75 22.20 -6.79 -26.46
CA TYR A 75 22.38 -8.10 -27.05
C TYR A 75 23.83 -8.32 -27.49
N CYS A 76 24.44 -9.41 -27.04
CA CYS A 76 25.78 -9.80 -27.44
C CYS A 76 25.76 -10.67 -28.70
N TYR A 77 26.49 -10.28 -29.75
CA TYR A 77 26.55 -11.06 -30.99
C TYR A 77 27.38 -12.35 -30.86
N GLU A 78 28.36 -12.39 -29.93
CA GLU A 78 29.20 -13.57 -29.76
C GLU A 78 28.48 -14.69 -29.02
N CYS A 79 27.96 -14.40 -27.82
CA CYS A 79 27.35 -15.42 -26.96
C CYS A 79 25.82 -15.42 -26.98
N LYS A 80 25.19 -14.57 -27.82
CA LYS A 80 23.73 -14.46 -27.98
C LYS A 80 23.00 -14.13 -26.67
N PHE A 81 23.73 -13.62 -25.67
CA PHE A 81 23.22 -13.31 -24.34
C PHE A 81 22.57 -11.93 -24.32
N HIS A 82 21.37 -11.85 -23.74
CA HIS A 82 20.66 -10.61 -23.50
C HIS A 82 20.89 -10.15 -22.07
N PHE A 83 21.17 -8.88 -21.88
CA PHE A 83 21.36 -8.32 -20.54
C PHE A 83 20.84 -6.88 -20.46
N SER A 84 20.70 -6.35 -19.25
CA SER A 84 20.25 -4.96 -19.05
C SER A 84 21.05 -4.26 -17.97
N ARG A 85 21.30 -2.97 -18.17
CA ARG A 85 22.06 -2.12 -17.24
C ARG A 85 21.38 -0.77 -17.08
N LYS A 86 21.61 -0.11 -15.95
CA LYS A 86 21.18 1.28 -15.72
C LYS A 86 21.94 2.20 -16.68
N LYS A 87 21.26 3.22 -17.21
CA LYS A 87 21.81 4.18 -18.19
C LYS A 87 23.14 4.83 -17.75
N ASP A 88 23.30 5.13 -16.47
CA ASP A 88 24.46 5.84 -15.94
C ASP A 88 25.71 4.96 -15.75
N PHE A 89 25.58 3.64 -15.98
CA PHE A 89 26.67 2.69 -15.79
C PHE A 89 27.20 2.25 -17.15
N PRO A 90 28.33 2.79 -17.62
CA PRO A 90 28.90 2.39 -18.90
C PRO A 90 29.29 0.93 -18.84
N ILE A 91 29.02 0.21 -19.93
CA ILE A 91 29.49 -1.16 -20.11
C ILE A 91 30.42 -1.20 -21.32
N ARG A 92 31.56 -1.85 -21.15
CA ARG A 92 32.56 -2.03 -22.22
C ARG A 92 32.62 -3.45 -22.74
N LEU A 93 32.26 -4.43 -21.89
CA LEU A 93 32.35 -5.85 -22.20
C LEU A 93 31.05 -6.54 -21.79
N CYS A 94 30.64 -7.53 -22.58
CA CYS A 94 29.53 -8.41 -22.27
C CYS A 94 29.81 -9.12 -20.93
N PRO A 95 28.88 -9.07 -19.96
CA PRO A 95 29.10 -9.66 -18.64
C PRO A 95 29.13 -11.19 -18.65
N ASN A 96 28.69 -11.82 -19.74
CA ASN A 96 28.68 -13.28 -19.87
C ASN A 96 29.96 -13.83 -20.50
N CYS A 97 30.48 -13.22 -21.57
CA CYS A 97 31.63 -13.75 -22.32
C CYS A 97 32.82 -12.80 -22.42
N GLY A 98 32.71 -11.56 -21.93
CA GLY A 98 33.79 -10.58 -21.99
C GLY A 98 34.00 -9.95 -23.38
N SER A 99 33.16 -10.23 -24.38
CA SER A 99 33.26 -9.61 -25.71
C SER A 99 32.80 -8.15 -25.72
N GLU A 100 33.44 -7.31 -26.54
CA GLU A 100 32.99 -5.94 -26.85
C GLU A 100 31.90 -5.88 -27.93
N ASN A 101 31.64 -6.99 -28.64
CA ASN A 101 30.65 -7.08 -29.71
C ASN A 101 29.22 -7.28 -29.15
N PHE A 102 28.65 -6.21 -28.58
CA PHE A 102 27.25 -6.16 -28.18
C PHE A 102 26.63 -4.81 -28.54
N VAL A 103 25.31 -4.78 -28.72
CA VAL A 103 24.55 -3.59 -29.13
C VAL A 103 23.41 -3.30 -28.16
N GLU A 104 23.03 -2.04 -28.03
CA GLU A 104 21.85 -1.60 -27.29
C GLU A 104 20.58 -1.97 -28.08
N GLU A 105 19.66 -2.70 -27.46
CA GLU A 105 18.35 -3.02 -28.03
C GLU A 105 17.35 -1.90 -27.68
N GLY A 106 16.85 -1.18 -28.69
CA GLY A 106 15.81 -0.16 -28.50
C GLY A 106 16.12 1.23 -29.08
N ARG A 107 17.29 1.46 -29.69
CA ARG A 107 17.49 2.59 -30.61
C ARG A 107 17.07 2.18 -32.03
N LEU A 108 15.77 2.13 -32.28
CA LEU A 108 15.27 2.35 -33.63
C LEU A 108 15.36 3.86 -33.86
N LEU A 109 16.20 4.27 -34.82
CA LEU A 109 16.31 5.64 -35.32
C LEU A 109 14.97 6.15 -35.84
#